data_AF-A0A426XQY4-F1
#
_entry.id   AF-A0A426XQY4-F1
#
_cell.length_a   1.000
_cell.length_b   1.000
_cell.length_c   1.000
_cell.angle_alpha   90.00
_cell.angle_beta   90.00
_cell.angle_gamma   90.00
#
_symmetry.space_group_name_H-M   'P 1'
#
loop_
_entity.id
_entity.type
_entity.pdbx_description
1 polymer ?
#
loop_
_entity_poly.entity_id
_entity_poly.type
_entity_poly.pdbx_seq_one_letter_code
_entity_poly.pdbx_strand_id
1 'polypeptide(L)'
;MEAREWLETSMCRRPKLHCASLAIKLAKVTPCRAQIEWYKALCDDDTGYYDSFKLRKASKKDAKVNMNRIRLGQFWDELLDMIQNNKLPPDFHKRSKWVNAAQFYKLLVEPLDIAEYYRCQWHGTRRHYLTHGRERRYEVFDRWWNDRDKEAPEKAAAHRKRSKFAGLTQDSCFWAKVEEARDSVKNAWAEKNPTKLVKLWENLHGFESYAKGLIRRKEVSVDVLAPRSSYSLWVEELKDLKSKQACRLPSSSVLVGLTGGT
;
A
#
# COMPACT_ATOMS: atom_id res chain seq x y z
N MET A 1 22.80 -10.64 -48.62
CA MET A 1 22.19 -9.45 -47.98
C MET A 1 20.83 -9.76 -47.37
N GLU A 2 20.01 -10.62 -47.98
CA GLU A 2 18.62 -10.90 -47.58
C GLU A 2 18.42 -11.54 -46.19
N ALA A 3 19.29 -12.46 -45.75
CA ALA A 3 19.12 -13.13 -44.46
C ALA A 3 19.29 -12.19 -43.25
N ARG A 4 20.20 -11.21 -43.35
CA ARG A 4 20.40 -10.18 -42.30
C ARG A 4 19.22 -9.21 -42.26
N GLU A 5 18.74 -8.78 -43.42
CA GLU A 5 17.60 -7.88 -43.55
C GLU A 5 16.28 -8.53 -43.08
N TRP A 6 16.09 -9.83 -43.35
CA TRP A 6 14.94 -10.59 -42.85
C TRP A 6 15.00 -10.82 -41.34
N LEU A 7 16.19 -11.12 -40.79
CA LEU A 7 16.41 -11.22 -39.34
C LEU A 7 16.14 -9.89 -38.65
N GLU A 8 16.69 -8.78 -39.15
CA GLU A 8 16.45 -7.43 -38.61
C GLU A 8 14.96 -7.04 -38.68
N THR A 9 14.31 -7.33 -39.79
CA THR A 9 12.88 -7.08 -39.98
C THR A 9 12.02 -7.92 -39.01
N SER A 10 12.35 -9.20 -38.82
CA SER A 10 11.67 -10.09 -37.87
C SER A 10 11.89 -9.66 -36.41
N MET A 11 13.13 -9.32 -36.06
CA MET A 11 13.52 -8.83 -34.72
C MET A 11 12.82 -7.53 -34.35
N CYS A 12 12.56 -6.64 -35.33
CA CYS A 12 11.90 -5.37 -35.09
C CYS A 12 10.35 -5.45 -35.16
N ARG A 13 9.78 -6.34 -35.99
CA ARG A 13 8.32 -6.50 -36.14
C ARG A 13 7.67 -7.22 -34.98
N ARG A 14 8.25 -8.31 -34.46
CA ARG A 14 7.64 -9.11 -33.38
C ARG A 14 7.41 -8.32 -32.09
N PRO A 15 8.37 -7.53 -31.57
CA PRO A 15 8.14 -6.71 -30.38
C PRO A 15 7.07 -5.62 -30.60
N LYS A 16 6.96 -5.05 -31.80
CA LYS A 16 5.93 -4.07 -32.15
C LYS A 16 4.53 -4.68 -32.14
N LEU A 17 4.36 -5.90 -32.68
CA LEU A 17 3.10 -6.64 -32.64
C LEU A 17 2.71 -7.00 -31.19
N HIS A 18 3.66 -7.44 -30.37
CA HIS A 18 3.43 -7.67 -28.95
C HIS A 18 3.02 -6.40 -28.20
N CYS A 19 3.65 -5.25 -28.49
CA CYS A 19 3.23 -3.96 -27.92
C CYS A 19 1.79 -3.58 -28.30
N ALA A 20 1.42 -3.76 -29.57
CA ALA A 20 0.06 -3.50 -30.03
C ALA A 20 -0.97 -4.42 -29.36
N SER A 21 -0.65 -5.72 -29.27
CA SER A 21 -1.47 -6.71 -28.56
C SER A 21 -1.66 -6.35 -27.09
N LEU A 22 -0.59 -5.92 -26.40
CA LEU A 22 -0.68 -5.45 -25.01
C LEU A 22 -1.53 -4.20 -24.86
N ALA A 23 -1.46 -3.26 -25.80
CA ALA A 23 -2.33 -2.08 -25.77
C ALA A 23 -3.82 -2.47 -25.87
N ILE A 24 -4.14 -3.45 -26.73
CA ILE A 24 -5.51 -4.00 -26.85
C ILE A 24 -5.91 -4.74 -25.57
N LYS A 25 -5.04 -5.59 -25.01
CA LYS A 25 -5.29 -6.28 -23.73
C LYS A 25 -5.51 -5.28 -22.59
N LEU A 26 -4.70 -4.22 -22.52
CA LEU A 26 -4.85 -3.15 -21.53
C LEU A 26 -6.23 -2.50 -21.63
N ALA A 27 -6.70 -2.20 -22.85
CA ALA A 27 -8.03 -1.66 -23.07
C ALA A 27 -9.14 -2.61 -22.58
N LYS A 28 -8.97 -3.92 -22.76
CA LYS A 28 -9.93 -4.94 -22.28
C LYS A 28 -9.98 -5.06 -20.74
N VAL A 29 -8.86 -4.86 -20.04
CA VAL A 29 -8.82 -4.93 -18.56
C VAL A 29 -9.09 -3.58 -17.89
N THR A 30 -9.00 -2.46 -18.62
CA THR A 30 -9.26 -1.12 -18.09
C THR A 30 -10.65 -0.99 -17.41
N PRO A 31 -11.74 -1.57 -17.94
CA PRO A 31 -13.03 -1.59 -17.24
C PRO A 31 -12.99 -2.24 -15.86
N CYS A 32 -12.12 -3.23 -15.63
CA CYS A 32 -11.96 -3.85 -14.31
C CYS A 32 -11.42 -2.83 -13.29
N ARG A 33 -10.45 -1.98 -13.70
CA ARG A 33 -9.93 -0.91 -12.85
C ARG A 33 -11.01 0.13 -12.55
N ALA A 34 -11.74 0.59 -13.57
CA ALA A 34 -12.83 1.56 -13.40
C ALA A 34 -13.92 1.04 -12.45
N GLN A 35 -14.22 -0.26 -12.49
CA GLN A 35 -15.16 -0.89 -11.55
C GLN A 35 -14.65 -0.89 -10.10
N ILE A 36 -13.33 -1.00 -9.87
CA ILE A 36 -12.75 -0.87 -8.52
C ILE A 36 -12.76 0.61 -8.07
N GLU A 37 -12.50 1.56 -8.97
CA GLU A 37 -12.63 2.99 -8.67
C GLU A 37 -14.08 3.35 -8.29
N TRP A 38 -15.05 2.79 -9.03
CA TRP A 38 -16.46 2.97 -8.71
C TRP A 38 -16.85 2.29 -7.39
N TYR A 39 -16.34 1.08 -7.13
CA TYR A 39 -16.50 0.44 -5.83
C TYR A 39 -16.01 1.34 -4.69
N LYS A 40 -14.81 1.91 -4.84
CA LYS A 40 -14.23 2.84 -3.87
C LYS A 40 -15.11 4.07 -3.65
N ALA A 41 -15.67 4.64 -4.71
CA ALA A 41 -16.58 5.80 -4.61
C ALA A 41 -17.94 5.46 -3.97
N LEU A 42 -18.34 4.19 -3.97
CA LEU A 42 -19.59 3.70 -3.35
C LEU A 42 -19.39 3.16 -1.93
N CYS A 43 -18.17 3.12 -1.42
CA CYS A 43 -17.91 2.71 -0.05
C CYS A 43 -18.36 3.82 0.91
N ASP A 44 -18.83 3.40 2.08
CA ASP A 44 -19.25 4.30 3.15
C ASP A 44 -18.07 5.20 3.57
N ASP A 45 -18.34 6.49 3.68
CA ASP A 45 -17.39 7.50 4.16
C ASP A 45 -16.90 7.20 5.58
N ASP A 46 -17.67 6.44 6.36
CA ASP A 46 -17.31 6.02 7.71
C ASP A 46 -16.22 4.95 7.75
N THR A 47 -16.10 4.12 6.70
CA THR A 47 -15.21 2.94 6.71
C THR A 47 -14.11 3.03 5.66
N GLY A 48 -14.42 3.56 4.48
CA GLY A 48 -13.50 3.59 3.34
C GLY A 48 -13.36 2.23 2.64
N TYR A 49 -12.74 2.24 1.45
CA TYR A 49 -12.76 1.08 0.55
C TYR A 49 -11.88 -0.10 1.00
N TYR A 50 -10.77 0.18 1.67
CA TYR A 50 -9.87 -0.84 2.21
C TYR A 50 -10.59 -1.70 3.24
N ASP A 51 -11.13 -1.08 4.29
CA ASP A 51 -11.82 -1.77 5.37
C ASP A 51 -13.13 -2.40 4.90
N SER A 52 -13.88 -1.73 4.00
CA SER A 52 -15.06 -2.34 3.35
C SER A 52 -14.72 -3.64 2.64
N PHE A 53 -13.62 -3.67 1.89
CA PHE A 53 -13.18 -4.87 1.19
C PHE A 53 -12.60 -5.93 2.13
N LYS A 54 -11.87 -5.52 3.18
CA LYS A 54 -11.33 -6.45 4.18
C LYS A 54 -12.44 -7.14 4.96
N LEU A 55 -13.48 -6.39 5.34
CA LEU A 55 -14.64 -6.87 6.11
C LEU A 55 -15.77 -7.41 5.23
N ARG A 56 -15.57 -7.45 3.91
CA ARG A 56 -16.61 -7.81 2.95
C ARG A 56 -17.31 -9.14 3.27
N LYS A 57 -18.59 -9.21 2.92
CA LYS A 57 -19.38 -10.44 2.98
C LYS A 57 -19.33 -11.14 1.62
N ALA A 58 -19.97 -12.29 1.50
CA ALA A 58 -20.05 -13.04 0.24
C ALA A 58 -21.07 -12.42 -0.75
N SER A 59 -21.11 -11.09 -0.89
CA SER A 59 -22.04 -10.42 -1.80
C SER A 59 -21.55 -10.51 -3.26
N LYS A 60 -22.49 -10.41 -4.23
CA LYS A 60 -22.15 -10.40 -5.66
C LYS A 60 -21.22 -9.22 -6.01
N LYS A 61 -21.42 -8.05 -5.41
CA LYS A 61 -20.59 -6.85 -5.60
C LYS A 61 -19.16 -7.11 -5.13
N ASP A 62 -18.99 -7.64 -3.93
CA ASP A 62 -17.69 -7.92 -3.33
C ASP A 62 -16.92 -9.00 -4.09
N ALA A 63 -17.61 -10.06 -4.51
CA ALA A 63 -17.03 -11.10 -5.35
C ALA A 63 -16.55 -10.53 -6.70
N LYS A 64 -17.33 -9.64 -7.31
CA LYS A 64 -16.97 -8.99 -8.57
C LYS A 64 -15.70 -8.13 -8.43
N VAL A 65 -15.58 -7.36 -7.36
CA VAL A 65 -14.39 -6.53 -7.08
C VAL A 65 -13.16 -7.40 -6.89
N ASN A 66 -13.28 -8.50 -6.12
CA ASN A 66 -12.18 -9.45 -5.94
C ASN A 66 -11.76 -10.11 -7.27
N MET A 67 -12.73 -10.48 -8.12
CA MET A 67 -12.44 -11.00 -9.46
C MET A 67 -11.72 -9.98 -10.34
N ASN A 68 -12.11 -8.71 -10.27
CA ASN A 68 -11.46 -7.64 -11.01
C ASN A 68 -10.02 -7.41 -10.53
N ARG A 69 -9.76 -7.45 -9.22
CA ARG A 69 -8.42 -7.40 -8.62
C ARG A 69 -7.53 -8.51 -9.19
N ILE A 70 -8.01 -9.75 -9.20
CA ILE A 70 -7.27 -10.91 -9.73
C ILE A 70 -7.00 -10.76 -11.23
N ARG A 71 -8.00 -10.38 -12.03
CA ARG A 71 -7.84 -10.18 -13.48
C ARG A 71 -6.81 -9.11 -13.82
N LEU A 72 -6.79 -8.02 -13.06
CA LEU A 72 -5.79 -6.96 -13.24
C LEU A 72 -4.39 -7.48 -12.86
N GLY A 73 -4.26 -8.22 -11.75
CA GLY A 73 -3.00 -8.87 -11.36
C GLY A 73 -2.45 -9.77 -12.47
N GLN A 74 -3.28 -10.68 -12.99
CA GLN A 74 -2.92 -11.58 -14.10
C GLN A 74 -2.41 -10.83 -15.33
N PHE A 75 -3.08 -9.75 -15.73
CA PHE A 75 -2.64 -8.94 -16.86
C PHE A 75 -1.24 -8.35 -16.64
N TRP A 76 -0.98 -7.82 -15.44
CA TRP A 76 0.31 -7.23 -15.10
C TRP A 76 1.41 -8.27 -14.98
N ASP A 77 1.11 -9.43 -14.39
CA ASP A 77 2.05 -10.54 -14.28
C ASP A 77 2.42 -11.06 -15.69
N GLU A 78 1.45 -11.28 -16.59
CA GLU A 78 1.70 -11.63 -18.01
C GLU A 78 2.60 -10.59 -18.71
N LEU A 79 2.36 -9.30 -18.47
CA LEU A 79 3.15 -8.23 -19.06
C LEU A 79 4.59 -8.26 -18.55
N LEU A 80 4.80 -8.48 -17.24
CA LEU A 80 6.13 -8.58 -16.64
C LEU A 80 6.88 -9.81 -17.13
N ASP A 81 6.19 -10.94 -17.31
CA ASP A 81 6.76 -12.14 -17.93
C ASP A 81 7.22 -11.86 -19.36
N MET A 82 6.45 -11.09 -20.14
CA MET A 82 6.87 -10.70 -21.49
C MET A 82 8.13 -9.82 -21.49
N ILE A 83 8.30 -8.94 -20.50
CA ILE A 83 9.52 -8.14 -20.33
C ILE A 83 10.70 -9.06 -19.99
N GLN A 84 10.54 -9.96 -19.01
CA GLN A 84 11.60 -10.88 -18.58
C GLN A 84 12.07 -11.80 -19.70
N ASN A 85 11.16 -12.19 -20.58
CA ASN A 85 11.45 -13.03 -21.74
C ASN A 85 11.91 -12.24 -22.99
N ASN A 86 12.27 -10.95 -22.84
CA ASN A 86 12.73 -10.08 -23.93
C ASN A 86 11.74 -10.01 -25.13
N LYS A 87 10.44 -10.18 -24.89
CA LYS A 87 9.39 -10.13 -25.93
C LYS A 87 8.93 -8.70 -26.22
N LEU A 88 9.46 -7.72 -25.50
CA LEU A 88 9.11 -6.30 -25.61
C LEU A 88 10.37 -5.45 -25.81
N PRO A 89 10.22 -4.24 -26.37
CA PRO A 89 11.34 -3.31 -26.53
C PRO A 89 12.06 -3.03 -25.21
N PRO A 90 13.40 -2.86 -25.21
CA PRO A 90 14.18 -2.65 -23.98
C PRO A 90 13.73 -1.44 -23.15
N ASP A 91 13.27 -0.39 -23.81
CA ASP A 91 12.82 0.87 -23.20
C ASP A 91 11.35 0.82 -22.69
N PHE A 92 10.66 -0.31 -22.85
CA PHE A 92 9.22 -0.40 -22.57
C PHE A 92 8.85 0.06 -21.16
N HIS A 93 9.65 -0.30 -20.17
CA HIS A 93 9.47 0.05 -18.76
C HIS A 93 9.68 1.54 -18.46
N LYS A 94 10.26 2.32 -19.38
CA LYS A 94 10.47 3.77 -19.24
C LYS A 94 9.34 4.59 -19.86
N ARG A 95 8.48 3.97 -20.67
CA ARG A 95 7.44 4.67 -21.41
C ARG A 95 6.35 5.16 -20.45
N SER A 96 6.11 6.46 -20.43
CA SER A 96 5.16 7.13 -19.51
C SER A 96 3.78 6.48 -19.45
N LYS A 97 3.26 5.97 -20.58
CA LYS A 97 1.98 5.24 -20.64
C LYS A 97 1.96 4.05 -19.67
N TRP A 98 3.00 3.23 -19.68
CA TRP A 98 3.07 1.99 -18.90
C TRP A 98 3.44 2.28 -17.45
N VAL A 99 4.38 3.20 -17.21
CA VAL A 99 4.76 3.64 -15.87
C VAL A 99 3.56 4.23 -15.12
N ASN A 100 2.80 5.13 -15.77
CA ASN A 100 1.63 5.74 -15.16
C ASN A 100 0.50 4.71 -14.95
N ALA A 101 0.22 3.86 -15.94
CA ALA A 101 -0.81 2.83 -15.80
C ALA A 101 -0.49 1.85 -14.66
N ALA A 102 0.77 1.43 -14.53
CA ALA A 102 1.23 0.55 -13.46
C ALA A 102 1.13 1.23 -12.10
N GLN A 103 1.51 2.51 -12.00
CA GLN A 103 1.37 3.27 -10.76
C GLN A 103 -0.09 3.41 -10.33
N PHE A 104 -0.99 3.83 -11.22
CA PHE A 104 -2.40 3.97 -10.87
C PHE A 104 -3.04 2.63 -10.48
N TYR A 105 -2.68 1.54 -11.17
CA TYR A 105 -3.06 0.20 -10.75
C TYR A 105 -2.56 -0.11 -9.33
N LYS A 106 -1.27 0.09 -9.06
CA LYS A 106 -0.65 -0.18 -7.76
C LYS A 106 -1.33 0.59 -6.64
N LEU A 107 -1.47 1.91 -6.77
CA LEU A 107 -2.08 2.76 -5.73
C LEU A 107 -3.54 2.39 -5.44
N LEU A 108 -4.26 1.86 -6.43
CA LEU A 108 -5.66 1.47 -6.27
C LEU A 108 -5.79 0.04 -5.70
N VAL A 109 -5.03 -0.90 -6.24
CA VAL A 109 -5.28 -2.34 -6.09
C VAL A 109 -4.41 -3.00 -5.03
N GLU A 110 -3.17 -2.55 -4.82
CA GLU A 110 -2.30 -3.11 -3.77
C GLU A 110 -2.94 -3.03 -2.37
N PRO A 111 -3.65 -1.94 -1.99
CA PRO A 111 -4.46 -1.93 -0.78
C PRO A 111 -5.47 -3.09 -0.68
N LEU A 112 -6.06 -3.53 -1.79
CA LEU A 112 -7.01 -4.65 -1.79
C LEU A 112 -6.30 -6.01 -1.68
N ASP A 113 -5.09 -6.14 -2.24
CA ASP A 113 -4.25 -7.32 -2.04
C ASP A 113 -3.81 -7.43 -0.58
N ILE A 114 -3.42 -6.31 0.04
CA ILE A 114 -3.14 -6.22 1.48
C ILE A 114 -4.39 -6.59 2.29
N ALA A 115 -5.54 -6.01 1.97
CA ALA A 115 -6.79 -6.33 2.66
C ALA A 115 -7.10 -7.82 2.60
N GLU A 116 -6.89 -8.47 1.45
CA GLU A 116 -7.07 -9.91 1.30
C GLU A 116 -6.07 -10.70 2.13
N TYR A 117 -4.80 -10.31 2.11
CA TYR A 117 -3.73 -10.95 2.87
C TYR A 117 -4.05 -11.03 4.37
N TYR A 118 -4.47 -9.90 4.95
CA TYR A 118 -4.80 -9.84 6.37
C TYR A 118 -6.17 -10.43 6.69
N ARG A 119 -7.16 -10.32 5.80
CA ARG A 119 -8.45 -11.01 5.93
C ARG A 119 -8.28 -12.53 6.01
N CYS A 120 -7.45 -13.11 5.16
CA CYS A 120 -7.17 -14.55 5.15
C CYS A 120 -6.20 -14.99 6.28
N GLN A 121 -5.81 -14.08 7.17
CA GLN A 121 -4.90 -14.33 8.28
C GLN A 121 -3.55 -14.91 7.86
N TRP A 122 -3.09 -14.64 6.63
CA TRP A 122 -1.81 -15.15 6.14
C TRP A 122 -0.63 -14.61 6.94
N HIS A 123 -0.76 -13.45 7.58
CA HIS A 123 0.26 -12.91 8.47
C HIS A 123 0.61 -13.84 9.65
N GLY A 124 -0.34 -14.66 10.12
CA GLY A 124 -0.11 -15.61 11.20
C GLY A 124 0.77 -16.80 10.81
N THR A 125 0.81 -17.19 9.53
CA THR A 125 1.60 -18.34 9.04
C THR A 125 2.78 -17.94 8.17
N ARG A 126 2.64 -16.86 7.37
CA ARG A 126 3.59 -16.41 6.35
C ARG A 126 4.33 -15.12 6.72
N ARG A 127 4.22 -14.63 7.97
CA ARG A 127 4.72 -13.31 8.43
C ARG A 127 4.00 -12.14 7.77
N HIS A 128 4.31 -10.90 8.17
CA HIS A 128 3.63 -9.72 7.67
C HIS A 128 3.87 -9.45 6.17
N TYR A 129 2.91 -8.75 5.55
CA TYR A 129 2.82 -8.55 4.11
C TYR A 129 4.10 -7.99 3.49
N LEU A 130 4.70 -6.96 4.11
CA LEU A 130 5.89 -6.29 3.57
C LEU A 130 7.10 -7.21 3.43
N THR A 131 7.18 -8.25 4.27
CA THR A 131 8.34 -9.13 4.30
C THR A 131 8.20 -10.36 3.39
N HIS A 132 6.98 -10.90 3.25
CA HIS A 132 6.77 -12.21 2.60
C HIS A 132 5.44 -12.32 1.84
N GLY A 133 4.57 -11.31 1.91
CA GLY A 133 3.25 -11.33 1.27
C GLY A 133 3.15 -10.49 0.01
N ARG A 134 4.04 -9.52 -0.17
CA ARG A 134 4.00 -8.56 -1.27
C ARG A 134 4.32 -9.21 -2.60
N GLU A 135 3.45 -9.03 -3.58
CA GLU A 135 3.69 -9.57 -4.92
C GLU A 135 4.77 -8.81 -5.67
N ARG A 136 5.65 -9.55 -6.36
CA ARG A 136 6.79 -9.03 -7.12
C ARG A 136 6.44 -7.87 -8.07
N ARG A 137 5.24 -7.89 -8.66
CA ARG A 137 4.78 -6.84 -9.57
C ARG A 137 4.85 -5.45 -8.95
N TYR A 138 4.52 -5.31 -7.67
CA TYR A 138 4.52 -4.01 -6.99
C TYR A 138 5.92 -3.46 -6.77
N GLU A 139 6.88 -4.32 -6.45
CA GLU A 139 8.30 -3.94 -6.35
C GLU A 139 8.87 -3.51 -7.72
N VAL A 140 8.47 -4.19 -8.80
CA VAL A 140 8.86 -3.79 -10.16
C VAL A 140 8.31 -2.40 -10.48
N PHE A 141 7.05 -2.12 -10.11
CA PHE A 141 6.41 -0.83 -10.36
C PHE A 141 6.98 0.30 -9.49
N ASP A 142 7.41 0.01 -8.25
CA ASP A 142 8.19 0.96 -7.45
C ASP A 142 9.47 1.37 -8.19
N ARG A 143 10.21 0.41 -8.75
CA ARG A 143 11.42 0.70 -9.54
C ARG A 143 11.11 1.56 -10.76
N TRP A 144 10.10 1.19 -11.55
CA TRP A 144 9.70 1.96 -12.74
C TRP A 144 9.32 3.40 -12.40
N TRP A 145 8.58 3.60 -11.30
CA TRP A 145 8.17 4.92 -10.87
C TRP A 145 9.36 5.76 -10.37
N ASN A 146 10.23 5.18 -9.55
CA ASN A 146 11.39 5.86 -8.99
C ASN A 146 12.43 6.21 -10.06
N ASP A 147 12.65 5.33 -11.04
CA ASP A 147 13.63 5.59 -12.10
C ASP A 147 13.17 6.72 -13.03
N ARG A 148 11.86 6.86 -13.27
CA ARG A 148 11.30 8.01 -13.99
C ARG A 148 11.63 9.34 -13.29
N ASP A 149 11.54 9.37 -11.96
CA ASP A 149 11.76 10.58 -11.18
C ASP A 149 13.26 10.97 -11.14
N LYS A 150 14.17 9.99 -11.21
CA LYS A 150 15.62 10.24 -11.36
C LYS A 150 15.98 10.83 -12.73
N GLU A 151 15.28 10.42 -13.78
CA GLU A 151 15.47 10.94 -15.14
C GLU A 151 14.87 12.34 -15.33
N ALA A 152 14.02 12.82 -14.40
CA ALA A 152 13.38 14.14 -14.44
C ALA A 152 13.32 14.82 -13.06
N PRO A 153 14.47 15.12 -12.42
CA PRO A 153 14.54 15.57 -11.03
C PRO A 153 13.85 16.92 -10.81
N GLU A 154 13.83 17.81 -11.80
CA GLU A 154 13.13 19.10 -11.72
C GLU A 154 11.61 18.94 -11.55
N LYS A 155 11.04 17.85 -12.08
CA LYS A 155 9.61 17.51 -11.92
C LYS A 155 9.33 16.76 -10.62
N ALA A 156 10.31 16.01 -10.11
CA ALA A 156 10.21 15.29 -8.83
C ALA A 156 10.39 16.21 -7.61
N ALA A 157 11.28 17.21 -7.70
CA ALA A 157 11.49 18.22 -6.66
C ALA A 157 10.28 19.15 -6.48
N ALA A 158 9.40 19.23 -7.48
CA ALA A 158 8.09 19.84 -7.37
C ALA A 158 7.10 18.91 -6.61
N HIS A 159 7.44 18.47 -5.40
CA HIS A 159 6.44 18.07 -4.40
C HIS A 159 5.65 19.32 -4.00
N ARG A 160 4.80 19.80 -4.91
CA ARG A 160 3.86 20.89 -4.63
C ARG A 160 3.01 20.44 -3.44
N LYS A 161 3.08 21.21 -2.37
CA LYS A 161 2.24 21.03 -1.19
C LYS A 161 0.80 20.86 -1.65
N ARG A 162 0.23 19.67 -1.45
CA ARG A 162 -1.11 19.36 -1.94
C ARG A 162 -2.13 20.26 -1.25
N SER A 163 -3.08 20.80 -2.01
CA SER A 163 -4.19 21.58 -1.47
C SER A 163 -5.29 20.67 -0.90
N LYS A 164 -5.49 19.48 -1.48
CA LYS A 164 -6.48 18.48 -1.08
C LYS A 164 -5.82 17.12 -0.80
N PHE A 165 -6.51 16.28 -0.03
CA PHE A 165 -6.12 14.88 0.14
C PHE A 165 -6.06 14.15 -1.20
N ALA A 166 -5.20 13.13 -1.25
CA ALA A 166 -5.02 12.33 -2.44
C ALA A 166 -6.31 11.55 -2.76
N GLY A 167 -6.62 11.32 -4.04
CA GLY A 167 -7.70 10.39 -4.39
C GLY A 167 -7.37 8.93 -4.02
N LEU A 168 -6.07 8.61 -3.97
CA LEU A 168 -5.50 7.33 -3.54
C LEU A 168 -4.27 7.61 -2.69
N THR A 169 -4.07 6.87 -1.61
CA THR A 169 -2.88 7.02 -0.76
C THR A 169 -1.60 6.80 -1.57
N GLN A 170 -0.64 7.72 -1.48
CA GLN A 170 0.55 7.71 -2.33
C GLN A 170 1.58 6.64 -1.97
N ASP A 171 1.55 6.15 -0.73
CA ASP A 171 2.22 4.90 -0.35
C ASP A 171 1.20 3.77 -0.42
N SER A 172 1.31 2.91 -1.43
CA SER A 172 0.40 1.78 -1.62
C SER A 172 0.52 0.70 -0.54
N CYS A 173 1.66 0.65 0.14
CA CYS A 173 1.93 -0.23 1.29
C CYS A 173 1.46 0.36 2.63
N PHE A 174 0.83 1.54 2.64
CA PHE A 174 0.36 2.20 3.86
C PHE A 174 -0.48 1.27 4.74
N TRP A 175 -1.43 0.55 4.16
CA TRP A 175 -2.31 -0.33 4.92
C TRP A 175 -1.58 -1.54 5.54
N ALA A 176 -0.54 -2.06 4.89
CA ALA A 176 0.26 -3.14 5.48
C ALA A 176 0.98 -2.64 6.77
N LYS A 177 1.49 -1.41 6.74
CA LYS A 177 2.10 -0.76 7.91
C LYS A 177 1.08 -0.50 9.03
N VAL A 178 -0.16 -0.16 8.68
CA VAL A 178 -1.27 -0.04 9.67
C VAL A 178 -1.49 -1.37 10.37
N GLU A 179 -1.58 -2.48 9.62
CA GLU A 179 -1.84 -3.80 10.22
C GLU A 179 -0.67 -4.26 11.11
N GLU A 180 0.57 -4.05 10.68
CA GLU A 180 1.77 -4.30 11.52
C GLU A 180 1.77 -3.44 12.80
N ALA A 181 1.34 -2.19 12.71
CA ALA A 181 1.26 -1.30 13.86
C ALA A 181 0.14 -1.73 14.83
N ARG A 182 -1.00 -2.23 14.33
CA ARG A 182 -2.07 -2.79 15.17
C ARG A 182 -1.63 -4.05 15.91
N ASP A 183 -0.92 -4.94 15.23
CA ASP A 183 -0.36 -6.12 15.90
C ASP A 183 0.73 -5.72 16.90
N SER A 184 1.51 -4.67 16.63
CA SER A 184 2.46 -4.10 17.59
C SER A 184 1.75 -3.56 18.85
N VAL A 185 0.60 -2.90 18.71
CA VAL A 185 -0.22 -2.46 19.87
C VAL A 185 -0.67 -3.69 20.68
N LYS A 186 -1.27 -4.70 20.03
CA LYS A 186 -1.71 -5.93 20.72
C LYS A 186 -0.57 -6.63 21.45
N ASN A 187 0.60 -6.72 20.82
CA ASN A 187 1.79 -7.31 21.45
C ASN A 187 2.24 -6.47 22.64
N ALA A 188 2.26 -5.14 22.55
CA ALA A 188 2.62 -4.26 23.66
C ALA A 188 1.65 -4.37 24.84
N TRP A 189 0.37 -4.65 24.60
CA TRP A 189 -0.62 -4.91 25.64
C TRP A 189 -0.32 -6.17 26.47
N ALA A 190 0.20 -7.21 25.82
CA ALA A 190 0.50 -8.51 26.41
C ALA A 190 1.94 -8.67 26.90
N GLU A 191 2.86 -7.84 26.41
CA GLU A 191 4.30 -7.96 26.70
C GLU A 191 4.63 -7.59 28.15
N LYS A 192 5.45 -8.42 28.78
CA LYS A 192 5.93 -8.24 30.17
C LYS A 192 7.41 -7.90 30.22
N ASN A 193 8.17 -8.27 29.18
CA ASN A 193 9.60 -8.02 29.11
C ASN A 193 9.88 -6.54 28.76
N PRO A 194 10.58 -5.78 29.61
CA PRO A 194 10.84 -4.36 29.37
C PRO A 194 11.61 -4.07 28.08
N THR A 195 12.63 -4.88 27.76
CA THR A 195 13.45 -4.69 26.55
C THR A 195 12.63 -4.89 25.27
N LYS A 196 11.77 -5.91 25.24
CA LYS A 196 10.85 -6.12 24.10
C LYS A 196 9.81 -5.00 24.00
N LEU A 197 9.33 -4.51 25.15
CA LEU A 197 8.38 -3.40 25.20
C LEU A 197 8.98 -2.11 24.64
N VAL A 198 10.24 -1.79 24.95
CA VAL A 198 10.95 -0.63 24.36
C VAL A 198 10.94 -0.71 22.83
N LYS A 199 11.33 -1.87 22.27
CA LYS A 199 11.34 -2.07 20.82
C LYS A 199 9.94 -1.93 20.18
N LEU A 200 8.90 -2.41 20.86
CA LEU A 200 7.52 -2.23 20.39
C LEU A 200 7.12 -0.75 20.38
N TRP A 201 7.50 0.02 21.42
CA TRP A 201 7.24 1.46 21.47
C TRP A 201 8.00 2.24 20.39
N GLU A 202 9.25 1.89 20.10
CA GLU A 202 10.03 2.49 19.00
C GLU A 202 9.31 2.28 17.66
N ASN A 203 8.84 1.06 17.38
CA ASN A 203 8.09 0.74 16.17
C ASN A 203 6.78 1.55 16.09
N LEU A 204 6.02 1.62 17.19
CA LEU A 204 4.77 2.39 17.26
C LEU A 204 5.01 3.88 17.03
N HIS A 205 6.04 4.45 17.65
CA HIS A 205 6.40 5.86 17.47
C HIS A 205 6.89 6.15 16.06
N GLY A 206 7.67 5.23 15.48
CA GLY A 206 8.11 5.30 14.08
C GLY A 206 6.93 5.35 13.12
N PHE A 207 5.97 4.44 13.29
CA PHE A 207 4.76 4.42 12.47
C PHE A 207 3.86 5.65 12.69
N GLU A 208 3.68 6.09 13.95
CA GLU A 208 2.92 7.31 14.28
C GLU A 208 3.50 8.54 13.57
N SER A 209 4.82 8.73 13.65
CA SER A 209 5.51 9.85 13.01
C SER A 209 5.42 9.77 11.49
N TYR A 210 5.59 8.57 10.92
CA TYR A 210 5.41 8.30 9.50
C TYR A 210 4.00 8.68 9.02
N ALA A 211 2.95 8.18 9.68
CA ALA A 211 1.57 8.43 9.30
C ALA A 211 1.19 9.91 9.40
N LYS A 212 1.57 10.58 10.50
CA LYS A 212 1.39 12.04 10.66
C LYS A 212 2.07 12.82 9.55
N GLY A 213 3.26 12.39 9.12
CA GLY A 213 3.97 12.99 7.99
C GLY A 213 3.18 12.94 6.69
N LEU A 214 2.64 11.78 6.33
CA LEU A 214 1.83 11.59 5.12
C LEU A 214 0.52 12.39 5.17
N ILE A 215 -0.15 12.40 6.33
CA ILE A 215 -1.40 13.16 6.54
C ILE A 215 -1.13 14.66 6.39
N ARG A 216 -0.07 15.18 7.02
CA ARG A 216 0.32 16.61 6.92
C ARG A 216 0.60 17.03 5.48
N ARG A 217 1.21 16.15 4.68
CA ARG A 217 1.46 16.39 3.25
C ARG A 217 0.24 16.11 2.36
N LYS A 218 -0.87 15.66 2.94
CA LYS A 218 -2.11 15.27 2.25
C LYS A 218 -1.87 14.18 1.19
N GLU A 219 -0.94 13.28 1.47
CA GLU A 219 -0.57 12.15 0.62
C GLU A 219 -1.45 10.91 0.85
N VAL A 220 -2.31 10.93 1.87
CA VAL A 220 -3.29 9.88 2.13
C VAL A 220 -4.62 10.15 1.42
N SER A 221 -5.38 9.08 1.17
CA SER A 221 -6.81 9.18 0.83
C SER A 221 -7.63 9.61 2.05
N VAL A 222 -8.80 10.21 1.81
CA VAL A 222 -9.78 10.53 2.87
C VAL A 222 -10.23 9.29 3.64
N ASP A 223 -10.24 8.12 3.00
CA ASP A 223 -10.54 6.80 3.59
C ASP A 223 -9.63 6.45 4.77
N VAL A 224 -8.39 6.95 4.78
CA VAL A 224 -7.48 6.76 5.92
C VAL A 224 -7.98 7.51 7.15
N LEU A 225 -8.69 8.62 6.94
CA LEU A 225 -9.22 9.48 8.00
C LEU A 225 -10.67 9.14 8.35
N ALA A 226 -11.27 8.14 7.69
CA ALA A 226 -12.62 7.71 7.97
C ALA A 226 -12.73 7.23 9.44
N PRO A 227 -13.80 7.60 10.18
CA PRO A 227 -13.93 7.32 11.61
C PRO A 227 -13.73 5.85 12.01
N ARG A 228 -14.19 4.92 11.19
CA ARG A 228 -14.11 3.47 11.42
C ARG A 228 -13.02 2.78 10.61
N SER A 229 -12.13 3.53 9.97
CA SER A 229 -11.00 2.95 9.26
C SER A 229 -10.05 2.24 10.23
N SER A 230 -9.32 1.24 9.72
CA SER A 230 -8.30 0.54 10.53
C SER A 230 -7.23 1.49 11.07
N TYR A 231 -6.94 2.61 10.39
CA TYR A 231 -6.02 3.62 10.89
C TYR A 231 -6.61 4.40 12.07
N SER A 232 -7.85 4.89 11.94
CA SER A 232 -8.52 5.61 13.03
C SER A 232 -8.70 4.73 14.26
N LEU A 233 -9.06 3.46 14.06
CA LEU A 233 -9.12 2.48 15.16
C LEU A 233 -7.75 2.27 15.81
N TRP A 234 -6.69 2.16 15.02
CA TRP A 234 -5.32 2.06 15.55
C TRP A 234 -4.91 3.29 16.39
N VAL A 235 -5.34 4.50 16.00
CA VAL A 235 -5.06 5.72 16.77
C VAL A 235 -5.68 5.66 18.16
N GLU A 236 -6.95 5.23 18.25
CA GLU A 236 -7.62 5.06 19.55
C GLU A 236 -6.99 3.92 20.36
N GLU A 237 -6.70 2.76 19.74
CA GLU A 237 -6.00 1.65 20.40
C GLU A 237 -4.64 2.06 20.99
N LEU A 238 -3.89 2.92 20.28
CA LEU A 238 -2.62 3.47 20.75
C LEU A 238 -2.80 4.46 21.90
N LYS A 239 -3.84 5.30 21.86
CA LYS A 239 -4.17 6.26 22.92
C LYS A 239 -4.53 5.53 24.23
N ASP A 240 -5.29 4.44 24.12
CA ASP A 240 -5.63 3.59 25.27
C ASP A 240 -4.38 2.92 25.86
N LEU A 241 -3.49 2.41 24.99
CA LEU A 241 -2.21 1.83 25.42
C LEU A 241 -1.35 2.85 26.17
N LYS A 242 -1.21 4.08 25.65
CA LYS A 242 -0.47 5.18 26.29
C LYS A 242 -1.08 5.54 27.65
N SER A 243 -2.41 5.62 27.74
CA SER A 243 -3.12 5.95 28.98
C SER A 243 -2.91 4.89 30.06
N LYS A 244 -3.01 3.60 29.70
CA LYS A 244 -2.70 2.50 30.62
C LYS A 244 -1.26 2.54 31.11
N GLN A 245 -0.31 2.84 30.24
CA GLN A 245 1.10 2.92 30.62
C GLN A 245 1.35 4.07 31.60
N ALA A 246 0.69 5.22 31.41
CA ALA A 246 0.74 6.33 32.35
C ALA A 246 0.19 5.95 33.73
N CYS A 247 -0.92 5.20 33.80
CA CYS A 247 -1.47 4.69 35.06
C CYS A 247 -0.58 3.63 35.76
N ARG A 248 0.36 2.99 35.04
CA ARG A 248 1.28 1.99 35.60
C ARG A 248 2.56 2.59 36.19
N LEU A 249 2.88 3.84 35.84
CA LEU A 249 3.94 4.59 36.52
C LEU A 249 3.34 5.10 37.83
N PRO A 250 3.85 4.68 39.01
CA PRO A 250 3.43 5.30 40.25
C PRO A 250 3.77 6.78 40.17
N SER A 251 2.86 7.66 40.62
CA SER A 251 3.26 8.96 41.14
C SER A 251 4.24 8.71 42.27
N SER A 252 5.53 8.62 41.95
CA SER A 252 6.62 8.76 42.90
C SER A 252 6.71 10.23 43.28
N SER A 253 5.71 10.67 44.02
CA SER A 253 5.77 11.79 44.94
C SER A 253 4.92 11.35 46.13
N VAL A 254 5.47 10.40 46.87
CA VAL A 254 5.01 10.05 48.21
C VAL A 254 5.15 11.30 49.05
N LEU A 255 4.01 11.78 49.54
CA LEU A 255 3.88 12.81 50.54
C LEU A 255 3.77 12.09 51.88
N VAL A 256 4.88 11.99 52.61
CA VAL A 256 4.98 11.78 54.08
C VAL A 256 6.36 12.34 54.44
N GLY A 257 6.55 13.43 55.19
CA GLY A 257 5.83 13.90 56.36
C GLY A 257 6.76 13.74 57.56
N LEU A 258 7.45 14.80 57.97
CA LEU A 258 8.00 14.92 59.33
C LEU A 258 7.74 16.35 59.83
N THR A 259 6.70 16.43 60.64
CA THR A 259 6.40 17.49 61.59
C THR A 259 7.43 17.50 62.73
N GLY A 260 7.86 18.69 63.14
CA GLY A 260 8.05 19.07 64.56
C GLY A 260 9.41 18.82 65.21
N GLY A 261 10.01 19.89 65.75
CA GLY A 261 11.12 19.80 66.70
C GLY A 261 11.78 21.15 67.02
N THR A 262 11.15 21.88 67.96
CA THR A 262 11.61 23.05 68.75
C THR A 262 12.08 24.31 68.04
#